data_AF-A0A956DED0-F1
#
_entry.id   AF-A0A956DED0-F1
#
_cell.length_a   1.000
_cell.length_b   1.000
_cell.length_c   1.000
_cell.angle_alpha   90.00
_cell.angle_beta   90.00
_cell.angle_gamma   90.00
#
_symmetry.space_group_name_H-M   'P 1'
#
loop_
_entity.id
_entity.type
_entity.pdbx_description
1 polymer ?
#
loop_
_entity_poly.entity_id
_entity_poly.type
_entity_poly.pdbx_seq_one_letter_code
_entity_poly.pdbx_strand_id
1 'polypeptide(L)'
;MRSRLALSRDLGLRSVPLLVLVLVVVALSAPTAHHVVHVGELRARAQSVAHELGQALALEAARRPVMWRYDSPKVVAHLQRYRPDASVARVRVLDDRGVLVARSGGDSDPSAWEHAPIGDSGSVWVGVDLGEARAASLRLLGVFFALGLLLSAFLWWLPRRALDRAEARIVALFDDLQVSRGELASLNRDLEAQVASRVDELQRANADLAEHQRRLRELTARAVSLQEAERRAIGRELHDGVGQVLTAVRLRVQMLPAPGEAVERTLDLVDRVIEEVRRAVELLGPSIVREVGLRESVRRLLDEAPFEVAFEAPELGELAPALETTAYRIAQEATNNATRHSQAARLEVEMTLNDGVLELQVHD
;
A
#
# COMPACT_ATOMS: atom_id res chain seq x y z
N MET A 1 -4.37 -13.53 -23.87
CA MET A 1 -3.96 -14.68 -24.73
C MET A 1 -3.79 -14.31 -26.21
N ARG A 2 -4.71 -13.55 -26.84
CA ARG A 2 -4.52 -13.02 -28.23
C ARG A 2 -3.27 -12.13 -28.40
N SER A 3 -2.80 -11.47 -27.33
CA SER A 3 -1.57 -10.66 -27.33
C SER A 3 -0.27 -11.48 -27.40
N ARG A 4 -0.27 -12.73 -26.87
CA ARG A 4 0.93 -13.60 -26.82
C ARG A 4 1.42 -14.03 -28.21
N LEU A 5 0.47 -14.23 -29.13
CA LEU A 5 0.74 -14.59 -30.52
C LEU A 5 1.15 -13.40 -31.39
N ALA A 6 0.87 -12.17 -30.98
CA ALA A 6 1.18 -10.99 -31.77
C ALA A 6 2.64 -10.56 -31.59
N LEU A 7 3.14 -10.51 -30.34
CA LEU A 7 4.46 -9.96 -30.04
C LEU A 7 5.61 -10.86 -30.52
N SER A 8 5.55 -12.16 -30.22
CA SER A 8 6.58 -13.15 -30.62
C SER A 8 6.61 -13.39 -32.14
N ARG A 9 5.47 -13.20 -32.81
CA ARG A 9 5.33 -13.29 -34.26
C ARG A 9 5.85 -12.02 -34.95
N ASP A 10 5.55 -10.84 -34.41
CA ASP A 10 6.02 -9.56 -34.95
C ASP A 10 7.55 -9.40 -34.80
N LEU A 11 8.10 -9.72 -33.62
CA LEU A 11 9.57 -9.79 -33.40
C LEU A 11 10.24 -10.82 -34.32
N GLY A 12 9.55 -11.94 -34.58
CA GLY A 12 9.97 -12.94 -35.53
C GLY A 12 10.09 -12.42 -36.95
N LEU A 13 9.03 -11.79 -37.46
CA LEU A 13 8.98 -11.27 -38.82
C LEU A 13 9.99 -10.14 -39.04
N ARG A 14 10.22 -9.29 -38.04
CA ARG A 14 11.16 -8.16 -38.14
C ARG A 14 12.64 -8.57 -38.06
N SER A 15 12.96 -9.68 -37.41
CA SER A 15 14.34 -10.17 -37.26
C SER A 15 14.82 -10.96 -38.48
N VAL A 16 13.92 -11.55 -39.26
CA VAL A 16 14.24 -12.31 -40.50
C VAL A 16 15.13 -11.54 -41.48
N PRO A 17 14.84 -10.28 -41.87
CA PRO A 17 15.70 -9.56 -42.83
C PRO A 17 17.12 -9.35 -42.31
N LEU A 18 17.29 -9.08 -41.00
CA LEU A 18 18.61 -8.90 -40.39
C LEU A 18 19.38 -10.23 -40.31
N LEU A 19 18.70 -11.32 -40.00
CA LEU A 19 19.26 -12.67 -39.99
C LEU A 19 19.68 -13.14 -41.40
N VAL A 20 18.89 -12.80 -42.42
CA VAL A 20 19.25 -13.03 -43.83
C VAL A 20 20.47 -12.19 -44.22
N LEU A 21 20.53 -10.92 -43.81
CA LEU A 21 21.70 -10.07 -44.05
C LEU A 21 22.96 -10.66 -43.41
N VAL A 22 22.89 -11.11 -42.16
CA VAL A 22 24.01 -11.77 -41.47
C VAL A 22 24.44 -13.04 -42.21
N LEU A 23 23.49 -13.88 -42.63
CA LEU A 23 23.78 -15.08 -43.42
C LEU A 23 24.52 -14.74 -44.72
N VAL A 24 24.02 -13.76 -45.48
CA VAL A 24 24.60 -13.33 -46.76
C VAL A 24 26.03 -12.79 -46.56
N VAL A 25 26.21 -11.91 -45.58
CA VAL A 25 27.54 -11.30 -45.27
C VAL A 25 28.55 -12.37 -44.85
N VAL A 26 28.16 -13.29 -43.96
CA VAL A 26 29.05 -14.38 -43.51
C VAL A 26 29.35 -15.34 -44.66
N ALA A 27 28.35 -15.70 -45.47
CA ALA A 27 28.51 -16.63 -46.58
C ALA A 27 29.44 -16.09 -47.69
N LEU A 28 29.38 -14.80 -48.00
CA LEU A 28 30.11 -14.22 -49.13
C LEU A 28 31.47 -13.64 -48.77
N SER A 29 31.68 -13.15 -47.54
CA SER A 29 32.90 -12.41 -47.17
C SER A 29 34.21 -13.18 -47.42
N ALA A 30 34.42 -14.31 -46.76
CA ALA A 30 35.67 -15.07 -46.85
C ALA A 30 35.88 -15.76 -48.21
N PRO A 31 34.86 -16.37 -48.86
CA PRO A 31 35.05 -17.01 -50.17
C PRO A 31 35.36 -16.02 -51.28
N THR A 32 34.74 -14.84 -51.27
CA THR A 32 35.03 -13.80 -52.27
C THR A 32 36.43 -13.24 -52.07
N ALA A 33 36.85 -12.97 -50.83
CA ALA A 33 38.21 -12.55 -50.52
C ALA A 33 39.24 -13.60 -50.98
N HIS A 34 39.02 -14.88 -50.66
CA HIS A 34 39.90 -15.97 -51.09
C HIS A 34 39.98 -16.09 -52.62
N HIS A 35 38.85 -16.03 -53.32
CA HIS A 35 38.82 -16.08 -54.78
C HIS A 35 39.60 -14.92 -55.40
N VAL A 36 39.36 -13.68 -54.95
CA VAL A 36 40.02 -12.47 -55.50
C VAL A 36 41.53 -12.53 -55.28
N VAL A 37 41.98 -12.86 -54.08
CA VAL A 37 43.41 -12.95 -53.75
C VAL A 37 44.08 -14.06 -54.56
N HIS A 38 43.50 -15.26 -54.59
CA HIS A 38 44.15 -16.42 -55.20
C HIS A 38 44.18 -16.32 -56.74
N VAL A 39 43.11 -15.81 -57.37
CA VAL A 39 43.13 -15.51 -58.81
C VAL A 39 44.13 -14.40 -59.14
N GLY A 40 44.24 -13.39 -58.26
CA GLY A 40 45.23 -12.32 -58.40
C GLY A 40 46.66 -12.86 -58.36
N GLU A 41 46.98 -13.73 -57.42
CA GLU A 41 48.30 -14.38 -57.34
C GLU A 41 48.62 -15.22 -58.58
N LEU A 42 47.67 -16.03 -59.06
CA LEU A 42 47.86 -16.87 -60.25
C LEU A 42 48.11 -16.02 -61.50
N ARG A 43 47.36 -14.93 -61.69
CA ARG A 43 47.56 -14.00 -62.81
C ARG A 43 48.88 -13.24 -62.69
N ALA A 44 49.24 -12.77 -61.50
CA ALA A 44 50.51 -12.07 -61.28
C ALA A 44 51.71 -12.98 -61.61
N ARG A 45 51.65 -14.26 -61.21
CA ARG A 45 52.67 -15.26 -61.58
C ARG A 45 52.72 -15.51 -63.08
N ALA A 46 51.56 -15.68 -63.72
CA ALA A 46 51.47 -15.86 -65.17
C ALA A 46 52.08 -14.69 -65.95
N GLN A 47 51.79 -13.45 -65.53
CA GLN A 47 52.33 -12.24 -66.13
C GLN A 47 53.85 -12.14 -65.93
N SER A 48 54.37 -12.51 -64.76
CA SER A 48 55.82 -12.59 -64.51
C SER A 48 56.49 -13.58 -65.45
N VAL A 49 55.92 -14.78 -65.62
CA VAL A 49 56.44 -15.80 -66.54
C VAL A 49 56.34 -15.32 -68.00
N ALA A 50 55.24 -14.67 -68.38
CA ALA A 50 55.09 -14.08 -69.72
C ALA A 50 56.19 -13.06 -69.98
N HIS A 51 56.47 -12.18 -69.02
CA HIS A 51 57.50 -11.16 -69.15
C HIS A 51 58.91 -11.74 -69.25
N GLU A 52 59.26 -12.73 -68.40
CA GLU A 52 60.54 -13.44 -68.48
C GLU A 52 60.73 -14.13 -69.85
N LEU A 53 59.70 -14.85 -70.32
CA LEU A 53 59.72 -15.50 -71.64
C LEU A 53 59.80 -14.48 -72.77
N GLY A 54 59.06 -13.37 -72.67
CA GLY A 54 59.06 -12.29 -73.65
C GLY A 54 60.43 -11.64 -73.77
N GLN A 55 61.10 -11.35 -72.65
CA GLN A 55 62.45 -10.82 -72.63
C GLN A 55 63.48 -11.81 -73.21
N ALA A 56 63.40 -13.09 -72.82
CA ALA A 56 64.32 -14.12 -73.32
C ALA A 56 64.18 -14.29 -74.84
N LEU A 57 62.95 -14.33 -75.35
CA LEU A 57 62.68 -14.40 -76.79
C LEU A 57 63.04 -13.12 -77.52
N ALA A 58 62.88 -11.94 -76.90
CA ALA A 58 63.26 -10.66 -77.50
C ALA A 58 64.79 -10.54 -77.65
N LEU A 59 65.55 -11.01 -76.65
CA LEU A 59 67.00 -11.11 -76.73
C LEU A 59 67.45 -12.06 -77.85
N GLU A 60 66.77 -13.19 -78.02
CA GLU A 60 67.05 -14.12 -79.10
C GLU A 60 66.68 -13.53 -80.47
N ALA A 61 65.54 -12.85 -80.58
CA ALA A 61 65.13 -12.14 -81.79
C ALA A 61 66.10 -11.03 -82.19
N ALA A 62 66.62 -10.26 -81.22
CA ALA A 62 67.63 -9.23 -81.46
C ALA A 62 68.97 -9.82 -81.94
N ARG A 63 69.37 -11.00 -81.42
CA ARG A 63 70.60 -11.68 -81.83
C ARG A 63 70.47 -12.37 -83.19
N ARG A 64 69.30 -12.92 -83.50
CA ARG A 64 69.03 -13.73 -84.71
C ARG A 64 67.67 -13.40 -85.34
N PRO A 65 67.54 -12.25 -86.05
CA PRO A 65 66.25 -11.73 -86.52
C PRO A 65 65.46 -12.62 -87.48
N VAL A 66 66.12 -13.55 -88.19
CA VAL A 66 65.47 -14.46 -89.14
C VAL A 66 65.17 -15.82 -88.53
N MET A 67 65.97 -16.26 -87.55
CA MET A 67 65.92 -17.63 -87.00
C MET A 67 65.13 -17.74 -85.69
N TRP A 68 64.81 -16.62 -85.03
CA TRP A 68 64.10 -16.65 -83.75
C TRP A 68 62.77 -17.39 -83.83
N ARG A 69 62.06 -17.34 -84.96
CA ARG A 69 60.81 -18.09 -85.18
C ARG A 69 61.03 -19.60 -85.11
N TYR A 70 62.16 -20.08 -85.63
CA TYR A 70 62.54 -21.50 -85.62
C TYR A 70 63.09 -21.95 -84.27
N ASP A 71 63.79 -21.06 -83.56
CA ASP A 71 64.39 -21.36 -82.25
C ASP A 71 63.41 -21.14 -81.08
N SER A 72 62.33 -20.39 -81.27
CA SER A 72 61.29 -20.10 -80.26
C SER A 72 60.73 -21.35 -79.56
N PRO A 73 60.36 -22.45 -80.27
CA PRO A 73 59.91 -23.68 -79.60
C PRO A 73 60.96 -24.29 -78.67
N LYS A 74 62.25 -24.21 -79.03
CA LYS A 74 63.36 -24.73 -78.20
C LYS A 74 63.59 -23.86 -76.98
N VAL A 75 63.52 -22.54 -77.11
CA VAL A 75 63.66 -21.59 -76.00
C VAL A 75 62.52 -21.76 -74.99
N VAL A 76 61.28 -21.86 -75.46
CA VAL A 76 60.10 -22.11 -74.61
C VAL A 76 60.21 -23.47 -73.91
N ALA A 77 60.58 -24.53 -74.63
CA ALA A 77 60.74 -25.87 -74.04
C ALA A 77 61.91 -25.94 -73.03
N HIS A 78 63.00 -25.21 -73.27
CA HIS A 78 64.14 -25.15 -72.36
C HIS A 78 63.76 -24.43 -71.06
N LEU A 79 63.10 -23.27 -71.14
CA LEU A 79 62.71 -22.50 -69.95
C LEU A 79 61.66 -23.23 -69.10
N GLN A 80 60.69 -23.91 -69.72
CA GLN A 80 59.73 -24.74 -69.00
C GLN A 80 60.35 -25.96 -68.31
N ARG A 81 61.46 -26.50 -68.86
CA ARG A 81 62.16 -27.65 -68.28
C ARG A 81 62.99 -27.28 -67.05
N TYR A 82 63.52 -26.05 -66.97
CA TYR A 82 64.32 -25.57 -65.85
C TYR A 82 63.52 -24.82 -64.77
N ARG A 83 62.33 -24.29 -65.11
CA ARG A 83 61.36 -23.75 -64.15
C ARG A 83 59.95 -24.32 -64.43
N PRO A 84 59.64 -25.53 -63.94
CA PRO A 84 58.28 -26.04 -63.99
C PRO A 84 57.42 -25.27 -62.98
N ASP A 85 56.80 -24.17 -63.40
CA ASP A 85 55.74 -23.54 -62.59
C ASP A 85 54.43 -24.30 -62.84
N ALA A 86 53.97 -25.04 -61.84
CA ALA A 86 52.77 -25.87 -61.90
C ALA A 86 51.49 -25.06 -62.20
N SER A 87 51.54 -23.74 -62.07
CA SER A 87 50.42 -22.83 -62.37
C SER A 87 50.25 -22.51 -63.86
N VAL A 88 51.28 -22.75 -64.69
CA VAL A 88 51.27 -22.45 -66.13
C VAL A 88 50.66 -23.61 -66.91
N ALA A 89 49.42 -23.43 -67.38
CA ALA A 89 48.71 -24.46 -68.13
C ALA A 89 49.16 -24.54 -69.59
N ARG A 90 49.43 -23.39 -70.23
CA ARG A 90 49.76 -23.32 -71.67
C ARG A 90 50.55 -22.06 -72.00
N VAL A 91 51.48 -22.16 -72.95
CA VAL A 91 52.22 -21.02 -73.49
C VAL A 91 52.06 -20.99 -75.00
N ARG A 92 51.77 -19.81 -75.56
CA ARG A 92 51.69 -19.53 -76.99
C ARG A 92 52.62 -18.37 -77.32
N VAL A 93 53.37 -18.49 -78.40
CA VAL A 93 54.20 -17.41 -78.94
C VAL A 93 53.61 -17.03 -80.28
N LEU A 94 53.27 -15.76 -80.46
CA LEU A 94 52.72 -15.23 -81.71
C LEU A 94 53.71 -14.22 -82.29
N ASP A 95 53.80 -14.18 -83.62
CA ASP A 95 54.58 -13.17 -84.33
C ASP A 95 53.84 -11.82 -84.42
N ASP A 96 54.51 -10.84 -85.04
CA ASP A 96 54.03 -9.50 -85.37
C ASP A 96 52.71 -9.47 -86.18
N ARG A 97 52.38 -10.59 -86.85
CA ARG A 97 51.14 -10.76 -87.63
C ARG A 97 50.08 -11.58 -86.89
N GLY A 98 50.34 -11.98 -85.63
CA GLY A 98 49.44 -12.81 -84.85
C GLY A 98 49.43 -14.29 -85.27
N VAL A 99 50.44 -14.76 -86.01
CA VAL A 99 50.57 -16.17 -86.38
C VAL A 99 51.26 -16.93 -85.25
N LEU A 100 50.72 -18.09 -84.88
CA LEU A 100 51.28 -18.96 -83.85
C LEU A 100 52.63 -19.53 -84.30
N VAL A 101 53.70 -19.16 -83.60
CA VAL A 101 55.09 -19.57 -83.86
C VAL A 101 55.48 -20.77 -83.01
N ALA A 102 55.09 -20.76 -81.72
CA ALA A 102 55.38 -21.85 -80.81
C ALA A 102 54.22 -22.07 -79.84
N ARG A 103 54.01 -23.33 -79.46
CA ARG A 103 53.07 -23.73 -78.41
C ARG A 103 53.75 -24.75 -77.52
N SER A 104 53.58 -24.59 -76.21
CA SER A 104 54.05 -25.55 -75.22
C SER A 104 53.10 -25.62 -74.02
N GLY A 105 52.99 -26.76 -73.36
CA GLY A 105 52.06 -26.99 -72.23
C GLY A 105 50.91 -27.95 -72.54
N GLY A 106 49.99 -28.11 -71.59
CA GLY A 106 48.98 -29.18 -71.56
C GLY A 106 47.82 -29.03 -72.55
N ASP A 107 47.00 -30.08 -72.62
CA ASP A 107 45.88 -30.22 -73.56
C ASP A 107 44.60 -29.48 -73.10
N SER A 108 44.50 -29.12 -71.82
CA SER A 108 43.41 -28.30 -71.27
C SER A 108 43.47 -26.84 -71.73
N ASP A 109 42.32 -26.28 -72.12
CA ASP A 109 42.24 -24.86 -72.50
C ASP A 109 42.30 -23.98 -71.25
N PRO A 110 43.28 -23.06 -71.13
CA PRO A 110 43.44 -22.24 -69.94
C PRO A 110 42.27 -21.27 -69.75
N SER A 111 41.92 -21.05 -68.48
CA SER A 111 40.78 -20.23 -68.07
C SER A 111 41.06 -18.72 -68.18
N ALA A 112 42.32 -18.31 -68.18
CA ALA A 112 42.75 -16.93 -68.38
C ALA A 112 44.09 -16.90 -69.10
N TRP A 113 44.36 -15.80 -69.80
CA TRP A 113 45.60 -15.57 -70.51
C TRP A 113 46.22 -14.24 -70.09
N GLU A 114 47.51 -14.28 -69.81
CA GLU A 114 48.35 -13.11 -69.57
C GLU A 114 49.39 -13.02 -70.70
N HIS A 115 49.86 -11.82 -71.02
CA HIS A 115 50.71 -11.63 -72.21
C HIS A 115 51.82 -10.60 -71.99
N ALA A 116 52.91 -10.79 -72.73
CA ALA A 116 54.03 -9.87 -72.76
C ALA A 116 54.60 -9.73 -74.18
N PRO A 117 55.08 -8.52 -74.57
CA PRO A 117 55.67 -8.30 -75.88
C PRO A 117 57.06 -8.95 -76.00
N ILE A 118 57.42 -9.33 -77.23
CA ILE A 118 58.74 -9.85 -77.64
C ILE A 118 59.42 -8.75 -78.47
N GLY A 119 59.71 -7.61 -77.83
CA GLY A 119 60.11 -6.39 -78.57
C GLY A 119 59.10 -6.04 -79.66
N ASP A 120 59.58 -5.75 -80.87
CA ASP A 120 58.73 -5.48 -82.05
C ASP A 120 58.37 -6.76 -82.85
N SER A 121 58.84 -7.93 -82.40
CA SER A 121 58.79 -9.17 -83.19
C SER A 121 57.55 -10.03 -82.94
N GLY A 122 56.82 -9.82 -81.84
CA GLY A 122 55.66 -10.64 -81.49
C GLY A 122 55.22 -10.50 -80.03
N SER A 123 54.42 -11.47 -79.55
CA SER A 123 53.96 -11.55 -78.15
C SER A 123 53.95 -12.98 -77.62
N VAL A 124 54.26 -13.14 -76.34
CA VAL A 124 54.08 -14.39 -75.60
C VAL A 124 52.81 -14.31 -74.79
N TRP A 125 52.01 -15.36 -74.84
CA TRP A 125 50.78 -15.54 -74.09
C TRP A 125 50.92 -16.75 -73.18
N VAL A 126 50.76 -16.54 -71.89
CA VAL A 126 50.82 -17.56 -70.84
C VAL A 126 49.42 -17.73 -70.28
N GLY A 127 48.87 -18.93 -70.47
CA GLY A 127 47.57 -19.33 -69.97
C GLY A 127 47.67 -20.03 -68.63
N VAL A 128 46.76 -19.67 -67.72
CA VAL A 128 46.61 -20.29 -66.38
C VAL A 128 45.26 -20.95 -66.22
N ASP A 129 45.23 -22.04 -65.45
CA ASP A 129 43.98 -22.68 -65.04
C ASP A 129 43.48 -22.08 -63.71
N LEU A 130 42.22 -21.66 -63.70
CA LEU A 130 41.55 -21.11 -62.52
C LEU A 130 40.58 -22.13 -61.89
N GLY A 131 40.51 -23.36 -62.42
CA GLY A 131 39.59 -24.41 -61.97
C GLY A 131 39.78 -24.77 -60.50
N GLU A 132 41.03 -24.94 -60.05
CA GLU A 132 41.33 -25.25 -58.64
C GLU A 132 40.94 -24.11 -57.69
N ALA A 133 41.26 -22.86 -58.06
CA ALA A 133 40.88 -21.68 -57.28
C ALA A 133 39.35 -21.51 -57.18
N ARG A 134 38.62 -21.78 -58.27
CA ARG A 134 37.14 -21.80 -58.27
C ARG A 134 36.61 -22.91 -57.36
N ALA A 135 37.15 -24.12 -57.46
CA ALA A 135 36.72 -25.26 -56.64
C ALA A 135 36.98 -25.01 -55.14
N ALA A 136 38.14 -24.46 -54.78
CA ALA A 136 38.47 -24.08 -53.40
C ALA A 136 37.50 -23.01 -52.87
N SER A 137 37.19 -21.99 -53.68
CA SER A 137 36.25 -20.93 -53.33
C SER A 137 34.82 -21.47 -53.12
N LEU A 138 34.37 -22.42 -53.94
CA LEU A 138 33.06 -23.06 -53.77
C LEU A 138 32.98 -23.91 -52.50
N ARG A 139 34.06 -24.62 -52.12
CA ARG A 139 34.11 -25.35 -50.85
C ARG A 139 34.03 -24.41 -49.65
N LEU A 140 34.78 -23.30 -49.68
CA LEU A 140 34.70 -22.26 -48.65
C LEU A 140 33.29 -21.66 -48.58
N LEU A 141 32.67 -21.35 -49.72
CA LEU A 141 31.29 -20.86 -49.77
C LEU A 141 30.32 -21.81 -49.07
N GLY A 142 30.42 -23.12 -49.32
CA GLY A 142 29.60 -24.13 -48.63
C GLY A 142 29.78 -24.12 -47.11
N VAL A 143 31.04 -24.05 -46.63
CA VAL A 143 31.36 -24.02 -45.19
C VAL A 143 30.83 -22.73 -44.54
N PHE A 144 31.10 -21.58 -45.13
CA PHE A 144 30.65 -20.28 -44.60
C PHE A 144 29.14 -20.10 -44.68
N PHE A 145 28.48 -20.67 -45.69
CA PHE A 145 27.03 -20.72 -45.76
C PHE A 145 26.43 -21.57 -44.62
N ALA A 146 26.97 -22.77 -44.37
CA ALA A 146 26.54 -23.61 -43.25
C ALA A 146 26.76 -22.92 -41.89
N LEU A 147 27.91 -22.24 -41.71
CA LEU A 147 28.20 -21.46 -40.51
C LEU A 147 27.21 -20.29 -40.33
N GLY A 148 26.91 -19.57 -41.42
CA GLY A 148 25.93 -18.49 -41.41
C GLY A 148 24.53 -18.98 -41.04
N LEU A 149 24.11 -20.16 -41.51
CA LEU A 149 22.83 -20.77 -41.13
C LEU A 149 22.78 -21.11 -39.64
N LEU A 150 23.86 -21.71 -39.10
CA LEU A 150 23.96 -22.02 -37.68
C LEU A 150 23.92 -20.74 -36.82
N LEU A 151 24.69 -19.72 -37.19
CA LEU A 151 24.71 -18.44 -36.48
C LEU A 151 23.35 -17.76 -36.53
N SER A 152 22.70 -17.75 -37.70
CA SER A 152 21.35 -17.20 -37.89
C SER A 152 20.31 -17.92 -37.04
N ALA A 153 20.35 -19.26 -37.00
CA ALA A 153 19.49 -20.06 -36.13
C ALA A 153 19.74 -19.79 -34.64
N PHE A 154 21.01 -19.63 -34.24
CA PHE A 154 21.38 -19.30 -32.86
C PHE A 154 20.89 -17.91 -32.45
N LEU A 155 21.13 -16.90 -33.29
CA LEU A 155 20.67 -15.52 -33.07
C LEU A 155 19.14 -15.41 -33.06
N TRP A 156 18.44 -16.28 -33.78
CA TRP A 156 16.98 -16.38 -33.74
C TRP A 156 16.47 -17.08 -32.46
N TRP A 157 17.16 -18.14 -32.03
CA TRP A 157 16.74 -19.00 -30.93
C TRP A 157 16.98 -18.40 -29.55
N LEU A 158 18.15 -17.78 -29.32
CA LEU A 158 18.57 -17.30 -28.00
C LEU A 158 17.63 -16.21 -27.43
N PRO A 159 17.30 -15.13 -28.17
CA PRO A 159 16.42 -14.07 -27.66
C PRO A 159 15.00 -14.57 -27.48
N ARG A 160 14.51 -15.43 -28.38
CA ARG A 160 13.18 -16.03 -28.27
C ARG A 160 13.02 -16.84 -27.00
N ARG A 161 13.96 -17.72 -26.68
CA ARG A 161 13.91 -18.50 -25.44
C ARG A 161 13.98 -17.62 -24.19
N ALA A 162 14.72 -16.52 -24.23
CA ALA A 162 14.77 -15.58 -23.12
C ALA A 162 13.42 -14.86 -22.94
N LEU A 163 12.82 -14.40 -24.05
CA LEU A 163 11.51 -13.73 -24.07
C LEU A 163 10.39 -14.65 -23.58
N ASP A 164 10.33 -15.90 -24.05
CA ASP A 164 9.29 -16.86 -23.65
C ASP A 164 9.31 -17.12 -22.14
N ARG A 165 10.52 -17.22 -21.54
CA ARG A 165 10.67 -17.38 -20.07
C ARG A 165 10.26 -16.13 -19.31
N ALA A 166 10.66 -14.95 -19.80
CA ALA A 166 10.30 -13.69 -19.18
C ALA A 166 8.78 -13.48 -19.21
N GLU A 167 8.15 -13.76 -20.34
CA GLU A 167 6.70 -13.69 -20.51
C GLU A 167 5.97 -14.68 -19.57
N ALA A 168 6.43 -15.93 -19.48
CA ALA A 168 5.84 -16.91 -18.56
C ALA A 168 5.90 -16.44 -17.10
N ARG A 169 7.01 -15.83 -16.68
CA ARG A 169 7.14 -15.24 -15.33
C ARG A 169 6.19 -14.05 -15.13
N ILE A 170 6.10 -13.15 -16.10
CA ILE A 170 5.20 -11.99 -16.02
C ILE A 170 3.75 -12.44 -15.91
N VAL A 171 3.35 -13.44 -16.68
CA VAL A 171 2.02 -14.05 -16.60
C VAL A 171 1.77 -14.65 -15.23
N ALA A 172 2.70 -15.47 -14.72
CA ALA A 172 2.54 -16.10 -13.42
C ALA A 172 2.42 -15.06 -12.29
N LEU A 173 3.24 -14.00 -12.32
CA LEU A 173 3.15 -12.88 -11.38
C LEU A 173 1.82 -12.13 -11.49
N PHE A 174 1.32 -11.94 -12.72
CA PHE A 174 0.03 -11.29 -12.94
C PHE A 174 -1.12 -12.15 -12.40
N ASP A 175 -1.10 -13.46 -12.66
CA ASP A 175 -2.12 -14.38 -12.15
C ASP A 175 -2.10 -14.43 -10.62
N ASP A 176 -0.92 -14.51 -10.00
CA ASP A 176 -0.72 -14.45 -8.54
C ASP A 176 -1.26 -13.14 -7.94
N LEU A 177 -0.92 -11.99 -8.55
CA LEU A 177 -1.45 -10.69 -8.13
C LEU A 177 -2.97 -10.58 -8.25
N GLN A 178 -3.58 -11.21 -9.26
CA GLN A 178 -5.04 -11.24 -9.40
C GLN A 178 -5.68 -12.08 -8.30
N VAL A 179 -5.07 -13.23 -7.95
CA VAL A 179 -5.54 -14.07 -6.85
C VAL A 179 -5.43 -13.33 -5.52
N SER A 180 -4.27 -12.77 -5.17
CA SER A 180 -4.10 -12.03 -3.92
C SER A 180 -5.01 -10.80 -3.83
N ARG A 181 -5.25 -10.10 -4.94
CA ARG A 181 -6.25 -9.01 -4.98
C ARG A 181 -7.67 -9.51 -4.71
N GLY A 182 -8.02 -10.68 -5.25
CA GLY A 182 -9.31 -11.34 -4.98
C GLY A 182 -9.47 -11.69 -3.50
N GLU A 183 -8.45 -12.27 -2.89
CA GLU A 183 -8.43 -12.63 -1.46
C GLU A 183 -8.55 -11.40 -0.55
N LEU A 184 -7.80 -10.34 -0.83
CA LEU A 184 -7.90 -9.08 -0.11
C LEU A 184 -9.30 -8.45 -0.24
N ALA A 185 -9.90 -8.52 -1.45
CA ALA A 185 -11.25 -8.02 -1.66
C ALA A 185 -12.31 -8.84 -0.90
N SER A 186 -12.16 -10.17 -0.81
CA SER A 186 -13.05 -10.98 0.06
C SER A 186 -12.83 -10.66 1.53
N LEU A 187 -11.59 -10.58 1.99
CA LEU A 187 -11.29 -10.30 3.40
C LEU A 187 -11.80 -8.93 3.82
N ASN A 188 -11.65 -7.92 2.95
CA ASN A 188 -12.16 -6.58 3.23
C ASN A 188 -13.69 -6.57 3.31
N ARG A 189 -14.39 -7.27 2.41
CA ARG A 189 -15.86 -7.41 2.48
C ARG A 189 -16.32 -8.12 3.76
N ASP A 190 -15.61 -9.17 4.17
CA ASP A 190 -15.93 -9.89 5.40
C ASP A 190 -15.68 -9.02 6.64
N LEU A 191 -14.61 -8.24 6.64
CA LEU A 191 -14.30 -7.29 7.71
C LEU A 191 -15.34 -6.18 7.78
N GLU A 192 -15.73 -5.60 6.63
CA GLU A 192 -16.80 -4.60 6.54
C GLU A 192 -18.13 -5.16 7.08
N ALA A 193 -18.47 -6.40 6.75
CA ALA A 193 -19.66 -7.06 7.28
C ALA A 193 -19.60 -7.30 8.80
N GLN A 194 -18.43 -7.70 9.33
CA GLN A 194 -18.24 -7.86 10.78
C GLN A 194 -18.33 -6.52 11.51
N VAL A 195 -17.72 -5.47 10.97
CA VAL A 195 -17.79 -4.12 11.54
C VAL A 195 -19.23 -3.62 11.55
N ALA A 196 -19.97 -3.78 10.45
CA ALA A 196 -21.38 -3.40 10.40
C ALA A 196 -22.23 -4.14 11.45
N SER A 197 -22.03 -5.45 11.60
CA SER A 197 -22.70 -6.27 12.61
C SER A 197 -22.37 -5.81 14.04
N ARG A 198 -21.09 -5.55 14.33
CA ARG A 198 -20.66 -5.07 15.66
C ARG A 198 -21.19 -3.67 15.97
N VAL A 199 -21.28 -2.79 14.98
CA VAL A 199 -21.86 -1.46 15.16
C VAL A 199 -23.35 -1.57 15.52
N ASP A 200 -24.11 -2.40 14.82
CA ASP A 200 -25.53 -2.65 15.10
C ASP A 200 -25.74 -3.30 16.49
N GLU A 201 -24.91 -4.26 16.88
CA GLU A 201 -24.91 -4.87 18.22
C GLU A 201 -24.66 -3.82 19.32
N LEU A 202 -23.64 -2.97 19.16
CA LEU A 202 -23.33 -1.90 20.11
C LEU A 202 -24.42 -0.84 20.18
N GLN A 203 -25.04 -0.49 19.04
CA GLN A 203 -26.15 0.45 19.01
C GLN A 203 -27.35 -0.07 19.80
N ARG A 204 -27.70 -1.36 19.64
CA ARG A 204 -28.78 -2.00 20.41
C ARG A 204 -28.45 -2.05 21.90
N ALA A 205 -27.25 -2.49 22.26
CA ALA A 205 -26.82 -2.56 23.66
C ALA A 205 -26.84 -1.16 24.33
N ASN A 206 -26.42 -0.11 23.63
CA ASN A 206 -26.50 1.26 24.14
C ASN A 206 -27.93 1.76 24.29
N ALA A 207 -28.83 1.43 23.34
CA ALA A 207 -30.24 1.78 23.44
C ALA A 207 -30.91 1.11 24.64
N ASP A 208 -30.64 -0.18 24.84
CA ASP A 208 -31.14 -0.96 25.98
C ASP A 208 -30.61 -0.40 27.30
N LEU A 209 -29.31 -0.08 27.37
CA LEU A 209 -28.70 0.54 28.55
C LEU A 209 -29.34 1.88 28.88
N ALA A 210 -29.57 2.73 27.87
CA ALA A 210 -30.23 4.02 28.04
C ALA A 210 -31.68 3.86 28.53
N GLU A 211 -32.40 2.85 28.04
CA GLU A 211 -33.74 2.53 28.53
C GLU A 211 -33.73 2.05 29.97
N HIS A 212 -32.83 1.13 30.34
CA HIS A 212 -32.67 0.66 31.71
C HIS A 212 -32.32 1.81 32.67
N GLN A 213 -31.42 2.71 32.27
CA GLN A 213 -31.09 3.89 33.07
C GLN A 213 -32.30 4.82 33.26
N ARG A 214 -33.12 5.03 32.23
CA ARG A 214 -34.37 5.81 32.35
C ARG A 214 -35.35 5.15 33.33
N ARG A 215 -35.59 3.85 33.18
CA ARG A 215 -36.49 3.08 34.08
C ARG A 215 -35.99 3.09 35.52
N LEU A 216 -34.69 2.92 35.74
CA LEU A 216 -34.10 3.00 37.08
C LEU A 216 -34.33 4.38 37.70
N ARG A 217 -34.05 5.47 36.97
CA ARG A 217 -34.30 6.84 37.47
C ARG A 217 -35.76 7.06 37.82
N GLU A 218 -36.69 6.59 36.99
CA GLU A 218 -38.12 6.71 37.24
C GLU A 218 -38.56 5.91 38.48
N LEU A 219 -38.08 4.67 38.63
CA LEU A 219 -38.35 3.83 39.80
C LEU A 219 -37.76 4.43 41.07
N THR A 220 -36.54 4.95 41.03
CA THR A 220 -35.92 5.63 42.18
C THR A 220 -36.70 6.88 42.58
N ALA A 221 -37.11 7.71 41.61
CA ALA A 221 -37.92 8.90 41.89
C ALA A 221 -39.28 8.54 42.51
N ARG A 222 -39.93 7.48 42.00
CA ARG A 222 -41.17 6.95 42.58
C ARG A 222 -40.96 6.40 43.99
N ALA A 223 -39.88 5.65 44.24
CA ALA A 223 -39.58 5.10 45.54
C ALA A 223 -39.35 6.19 46.59
N VAL A 224 -38.59 7.24 46.24
CA VAL A 224 -38.40 8.42 47.10
C VAL A 224 -39.73 9.11 47.38
N SER A 225 -40.54 9.34 46.35
CA SER A 225 -41.85 10.00 46.50
C SER A 225 -42.80 9.20 47.41
N LEU A 226 -42.81 7.87 47.28
CA LEU A 226 -43.59 6.97 48.13
C LEU A 226 -43.09 6.99 49.58
N GLN A 227 -41.78 6.92 49.79
CA GLN A 227 -41.17 6.97 51.11
C GLN A 227 -41.51 8.29 51.84
N GLU A 228 -41.48 9.42 51.13
CA GLU A 228 -41.91 10.68 51.71
C GLU A 228 -43.42 10.73 52.00
N ALA A 229 -44.25 10.15 51.12
CA ALA A 229 -45.70 10.08 51.35
C ALA A 229 -46.04 9.25 52.58
N GLU A 230 -45.36 8.12 52.78
CA GLU A 230 -45.51 7.25 53.94
C GLU A 230 -45.03 7.95 55.22
N ARG A 231 -43.83 8.56 55.20
CA ARG A 231 -43.34 9.37 56.33
C ARG A 231 -44.33 10.46 56.75
N ARG A 232 -44.90 11.18 55.78
CA ARG A 232 -45.95 12.18 56.02
C ARG A 232 -47.25 11.59 56.55
N ALA A 233 -47.63 10.39 56.12
CA ALA A 233 -48.82 9.71 56.62
C ALA A 233 -48.65 9.31 58.10
N ILE A 234 -47.51 8.70 58.44
CA ILE A 234 -47.19 8.29 59.82
C ILE A 234 -47.12 9.52 60.74
N GLY A 235 -46.46 10.61 60.30
CA GLY A 235 -46.39 11.85 61.09
C GLY A 235 -47.77 12.41 61.43
N ARG A 236 -48.70 12.42 60.46
CA ARG A 236 -50.09 12.86 60.71
C ARG A 236 -50.84 11.92 61.65
N GLU A 237 -50.74 10.61 61.44
CA GLU A 237 -51.40 9.62 62.30
C GLU A 237 -50.93 9.70 63.76
N LEU A 238 -49.63 9.92 63.98
CA LEU A 238 -49.09 10.13 65.33
C LEU A 238 -49.57 11.44 65.96
N HIS A 239 -49.59 12.54 65.19
CA HIS A 239 -50.07 13.83 65.68
C HIS A 239 -51.56 13.79 66.04
N ASP A 240 -52.40 13.31 65.12
CA ASP A 240 -53.85 13.27 65.27
C ASP A 240 -54.29 12.20 66.27
N GLY A 241 -53.64 11.03 66.28
CA GLY A 241 -53.98 9.93 67.18
C GLY A 241 -53.38 10.11 68.56
N VAL A 242 -52.06 9.95 68.65
CA VAL A 242 -51.34 9.89 69.94
C VAL A 242 -51.31 11.26 70.61
N GLY A 243 -51.04 12.32 69.84
CA GLY A 243 -50.97 13.70 70.35
C GLY A 243 -52.29 14.19 70.96
N GLN A 244 -53.42 13.94 70.28
CA GLN A 244 -54.74 14.34 70.80
C GLN A 244 -55.14 13.54 72.04
N VAL A 245 -54.87 12.23 72.06
CA VAL A 245 -55.15 11.38 73.23
C VAL A 245 -54.35 11.83 74.45
N LEU A 246 -53.06 12.11 74.28
CA LEU A 246 -52.21 12.62 75.38
C LEU A 246 -52.69 13.99 75.87
N THR A 247 -53.12 14.87 74.97
CA THR A 247 -53.70 16.17 75.32
C THR A 247 -54.98 15.99 76.14
N ALA A 248 -55.86 15.06 75.76
CA ALA A 248 -57.07 14.76 76.51
C ALA A 248 -56.78 14.14 77.89
N VAL A 249 -55.76 13.28 77.99
CA VAL A 249 -55.28 12.72 79.27
C VAL A 249 -54.78 13.84 80.17
N ARG A 250 -53.94 14.75 79.64
CA ARG A 250 -53.44 15.92 80.36
C ARG A 250 -54.57 16.76 80.95
N LEU A 251 -55.56 17.12 80.13
CA LEU A 251 -56.74 17.88 80.57
C LEU A 251 -57.56 17.16 81.64
N ARG A 252 -57.75 15.83 81.51
CA ARG A 252 -58.46 15.04 82.54
C ARG A 252 -57.71 15.00 83.87
N VAL A 253 -56.38 14.89 83.84
CA VAL A 253 -55.56 14.90 85.06
C VAL A 253 -55.61 16.28 85.73
N GLN A 254 -55.62 17.37 84.96
CA GLN A 254 -55.78 18.74 85.49
C GLN A 254 -57.13 18.99 86.19
N MET A 255 -58.19 18.28 85.79
CA MET A 255 -59.53 18.44 86.38
C MET A 255 -59.75 17.63 87.68
N LEU A 256 -58.76 16.88 88.17
CA LEU A 256 -58.91 16.10 89.41
C LEU A 256 -58.98 17.02 90.64
N PRO A 257 -59.94 16.80 91.57
CA PRO A 257 -60.25 17.71 92.67
C PRO A 257 -59.23 17.73 93.83
N ALA A 258 -58.08 17.07 93.71
CA ALA A 258 -57.06 16.97 94.76
C ALA A 258 -55.68 17.35 94.21
N PRO A 259 -55.23 18.61 94.35
CA PRO A 259 -53.86 18.97 94.02
C PRO A 259 -52.91 18.28 95.02
N GLY A 260 -51.94 17.54 94.49
CA GLY A 260 -50.93 16.85 95.28
C GLY A 260 -49.75 16.44 94.40
N GLU A 261 -48.60 16.19 95.02
CA GLU A 261 -47.33 15.90 94.34
C GLU A 261 -47.44 14.77 93.29
N ALA A 262 -48.34 13.81 93.49
CA ALA A 262 -48.60 12.74 92.53
C ALA A 262 -49.27 13.21 91.23
N VAL A 263 -50.16 14.22 91.29
CA VAL A 263 -50.81 14.82 90.11
C VAL A 263 -49.80 15.64 89.32
N GLU A 264 -48.96 16.44 89.99
CA GLU A 264 -47.89 17.20 89.35
C GLU A 264 -46.89 16.29 88.65
N ARG A 265 -46.39 15.24 89.32
CA ARG A 265 -45.51 14.25 88.69
C ARG A 265 -46.15 13.53 87.50
N THR A 266 -47.47 13.32 87.53
CA THR A 266 -48.19 12.69 86.42
C THR A 266 -48.31 13.64 85.22
N LEU A 267 -48.59 14.93 85.48
CA LEU A 267 -48.59 15.95 84.43
C LEU A 267 -47.20 16.13 83.81
N ASP A 268 -46.13 16.14 84.63
CA ASP A 268 -44.74 16.18 84.14
C ASP A 268 -44.42 15.00 83.21
N LEU A 269 -44.88 13.79 83.55
CA LEU A 269 -44.69 12.60 82.71
C LEU A 269 -45.48 12.71 81.40
N VAL A 270 -46.72 13.19 81.44
CA VAL A 270 -47.54 13.39 80.25
C VAL A 270 -46.92 14.45 79.34
N ASP A 271 -46.44 15.56 79.90
CA ASP A 271 -45.77 16.63 79.14
C ASP A 271 -44.47 16.11 78.50
N ARG A 272 -43.69 15.28 79.19
CA ARG A 272 -42.51 14.62 78.58
C ARG A 272 -42.87 13.70 77.42
N VAL A 273 -43.95 12.92 77.54
CA VAL A 273 -44.39 12.02 76.46
C VAL A 273 -44.96 12.80 75.28
N ILE A 274 -45.69 13.88 75.52
CA ILE A 274 -46.14 14.80 74.46
C ILE A 274 -44.93 15.36 73.71
N GLU A 275 -43.88 15.76 74.43
CA GLU A 275 -42.65 16.29 73.84
C GLU A 275 -41.86 15.23 73.05
N GLU A 276 -41.84 13.98 73.50
CA GLU A 276 -41.26 12.87 72.72
C GLU A 276 -42.04 12.57 71.44
N VAL A 277 -43.38 12.58 71.50
CA VAL A 277 -44.24 12.37 70.32
C VAL A 277 -44.11 13.54 69.35
N ARG A 278 -44.08 14.78 69.83
CA ARG A 278 -43.88 15.98 68.99
C ARG A 278 -42.54 15.90 68.26
N ARG A 279 -41.45 15.58 68.96
CA ARG A 279 -40.14 15.33 68.33
C ARG A 279 -40.17 14.20 67.31
N ALA A 280 -40.89 13.11 67.56
CA ALA A 280 -41.04 12.01 66.61
C ALA A 280 -41.81 12.41 65.34
N VAL A 281 -42.88 13.21 65.48
CA VAL A 281 -43.66 13.75 64.36
C VAL A 281 -42.81 14.69 63.51
N GLU A 282 -42.03 15.57 64.14
CA GLU A 282 -41.11 16.48 63.44
C GLU A 282 -40.04 15.73 62.64
N LEU A 283 -39.51 14.63 63.20
CA LEU A 283 -38.58 13.74 62.49
C LEU A 283 -39.21 13.05 61.27
N LEU A 284 -40.52 12.81 61.28
CA LEU A 284 -41.27 12.18 60.20
C LEU A 284 -41.72 13.17 59.12
N GLY A 285 -41.68 14.47 59.39
CA GLY A 285 -41.81 15.51 58.38
C GLY A 285 -42.43 16.78 58.97
N PRO A 286 -41.90 17.97 58.63
CA PRO A 286 -42.44 19.22 59.15
C PRO A 286 -43.74 19.57 58.41
N SER A 287 -44.88 19.16 58.97
CA SER A 287 -46.22 19.57 58.49
C SER A 287 -46.37 21.09 58.44
N ILE A 288 -45.71 21.77 59.38
CA ILE A 288 -45.72 23.22 59.57
C ILE A 288 -45.26 24.00 58.33
N VAL A 289 -44.27 23.51 57.57
CA VAL A 289 -43.74 24.21 56.38
C VAL A 289 -44.83 24.42 55.33
N ARG A 290 -45.78 23.49 55.20
CA ARG A 290 -46.89 23.61 54.23
C ARG A 290 -48.06 24.46 54.73
N GLU A 291 -48.25 24.55 56.03
CA GLU A 291 -49.36 25.29 56.62
C GLU A 291 -49.07 26.79 56.69
N VAL A 292 -47.80 27.15 56.92
CA VAL A 292 -47.40 28.54 57.13
C VAL A 292 -46.27 29.02 56.21
N GLY A 293 -45.68 28.13 55.41
CA GLY A 293 -44.57 28.45 54.51
C GLY A 293 -43.19 28.34 55.18
N LEU A 294 -42.14 28.24 54.37
CA LEU A 294 -40.75 28.08 54.84
C LEU A 294 -40.34 29.18 55.83
N ARG A 295 -40.50 30.46 55.46
CA ARG A 295 -40.07 31.60 56.27
C ARG A 295 -40.69 31.59 57.68
N GLU A 296 -42.00 31.41 57.75
CA GLU A 296 -42.73 31.42 59.01
C GLU A 296 -42.45 30.16 59.85
N SER A 297 -42.28 29.01 59.20
CA SER A 297 -41.89 27.79 59.91
C SER A 297 -40.50 27.90 60.53
N VAL A 298 -39.51 28.46 59.82
CA VAL A 298 -38.15 28.70 60.37
C VAL A 298 -38.21 29.73 61.50
N ARG A 299 -39.00 30.80 61.36
CA ARG A 299 -39.18 31.78 62.45
C ARG A 299 -39.69 31.13 63.73
N ARG A 300 -40.72 30.28 63.65
CA ARG A 300 -41.28 29.56 64.80
C ARG A 300 -40.29 28.58 65.44
N LEU A 301 -39.51 27.89 64.62
CA LEU A 301 -38.43 27.02 65.10
C LEU A 301 -37.41 27.83 65.94
N LEU A 302 -37.04 29.02 65.46
CA LEU A 302 -36.07 29.88 66.14
C LEU A 302 -36.64 30.54 67.40
N ASP A 303 -37.94 30.87 67.41
CA ASP A 303 -38.63 31.42 68.59
C ASP A 303 -38.63 30.43 69.78
N GLU A 304 -38.59 29.12 69.52
CA GLU A 304 -38.52 28.06 70.55
C GLU A 304 -37.07 27.73 70.97
N ALA A 305 -36.06 28.29 70.30
CA ALA A 305 -34.64 28.01 70.57
C ALA A 305 -34.12 28.82 71.77
N PRO A 306 -33.18 28.28 72.57
CA PRO A 306 -32.66 28.96 73.77
C PRO A 306 -31.57 30.00 73.46
N PHE A 307 -31.73 30.79 72.38
CA PHE A 307 -30.77 31.80 71.90
C PHE A 307 -31.40 33.19 71.79
N GLU A 308 -30.58 34.23 71.83
CA GLU A 308 -30.95 35.53 71.24
C GLU A 308 -30.90 35.40 69.71
N VAL A 309 -32.02 35.55 69.01
CA VAL A 309 -32.10 35.27 67.57
C VAL A 309 -32.13 36.56 66.74
N ALA A 310 -31.26 36.64 65.72
CA ALA A 310 -31.40 37.57 64.61
C ALA A 310 -31.82 36.80 63.36
N PHE A 311 -33.04 37.04 62.86
CA PHE A 311 -33.58 36.34 61.69
C PHE A 311 -33.90 37.33 60.57
N GLU A 312 -33.21 37.17 59.43
CA GLU A 312 -33.46 37.95 58.22
C GLU A 312 -33.86 37.02 57.07
N ALA A 313 -35.07 37.20 56.57
CA ALA A 313 -35.56 36.49 55.40
C ALA A 313 -36.42 37.45 54.58
N PRO A 314 -36.00 37.90 53.39
CA PRO A 314 -36.84 38.66 52.47
C PRO A 314 -38.06 37.83 52.01
N GLU A 315 -38.90 38.40 51.14
CA GLU A 315 -39.88 37.58 50.41
C GLU A 315 -39.13 36.60 49.51
N LEU A 316 -39.21 35.32 49.86
CA LEU A 316 -38.77 34.22 49.01
C LEU A 316 -39.91 33.97 48.02
N GLY A 317 -39.63 34.00 46.72
CA GLY A 317 -40.63 33.69 45.69
C GLY A 317 -41.17 32.26 45.79
N GLU A 318 -41.90 31.80 44.77
CA GLU A 318 -42.43 30.43 44.77
C GLU A 318 -41.28 29.40 44.77
N LEU A 319 -41.21 28.61 45.84
CA LEU A 319 -40.28 27.49 45.98
C LEU A 319 -41.01 26.16 45.76
N ALA A 320 -40.31 25.16 45.24
CA ALA A 320 -40.86 23.81 45.18
C ALA A 320 -41.06 23.28 46.62
N PRO A 321 -42.20 22.64 46.96
CA PRO A 321 -42.48 22.18 48.33
C PRO A 321 -41.40 21.25 48.94
N ALA A 322 -40.72 20.47 48.08
CA ALA A 322 -39.61 19.62 48.49
C ALA A 322 -38.37 20.45 48.90
N LEU A 323 -38.13 21.58 48.23
CA LEU A 323 -37.04 22.51 48.54
C LEU A 323 -37.31 23.23 49.86
N GLU A 324 -38.54 23.70 50.08
CA GLU A 324 -38.95 24.28 51.36
C GLU A 324 -38.76 23.31 52.52
N THR A 325 -39.25 22.07 52.34
CA THR A 325 -39.11 21.02 53.36
C THR A 325 -37.63 20.71 53.66
N THR A 326 -36.79 20.68 52.62
CA THR A 326 -35.35 20.43 52.76
C THR A 326 -34.65 21.59 53.49
N ALA A 327 -34.92 22.83 53.10
CA ALA A 327 -34.35 24.02 53.72
C ALA A 327 -34.72 24.12 55.21
N TYR A 328 -35.99 23.86 55.53
CA TYR A 328 -36.43 23.81 56.93
C TYR A 328 -35.67 22.76 57.74
N ARG A 329 -35.49 21.55 57.19
CA ARG A 329 -34.73 20.49 57.88
C ARG A 329 -33.27 20.86 58.13
N ILE A 330 -32.65 21.57 57.18
CA ILE A 330 -31.28 22.08 57.36
C ILE A 330 -31.25 23.11 58.49
N ALA A 331 -32.18 24.07 58.51
CA ALA A 331 -32.29 25.06 59.58
C ALA A 331 -32.54 24.41 60.96
N GLN A 332 -33.41 23.39 61.01
CA GLN A 332 -33.71 22.62 62.22
C GLN A 332 -32.48 21.90 62.77
N GLU A 333 -31.76 21.17 61.91
CA GLU A 333 -30.57 20.44 62.33
C GLU A 333 -29.44 21.38 62.73
N ALA A 334 -29.25 22.49 62.00
CA ALA A 334 -28.27 23.51 62.35
C ALA A 334 -28.56 24.15 63.72
N THR A 335 -29.83 24.52 63.98
CA THR A 335 -30.26 25.09 65.27
C THR A 335 -30.08 24.08 66.42
N ASN A 336 -30.41 22.81 66.19
CA ASN A 336 -30.23 21.74 67.18
C ASN A 336 -28.74 21.47 67.46
N ASN A 337 -27.89 21.50 66.43
CA ASN A 337 -26.44 21.39 66.59
C ASN A 337 -25.87 22.56 67.38
N ALA A 338 -26.28 23.80 67.07
CA ALA A 338 -25.90 24.96 67.85
C ALA A 338 -26.33 24.80 69.32
N THR A 339 -27.58 24.39 69.57
CA THR A 339 -28.11 24.18 70.94
C THR A 339 -27.29 23.17 71.73
N ARG A 340 -26.80 22.11 71.08
CA ARG A 340 -26.03 21.03 71.74
C ARG A 340 -24.55 21.33 71.89
N HIS A 341 -23.97 22.15 71.02
CA HIS A 341 -22.51 22.21 70.85
C HIS A 341 -21.89 23.61 70.90
N SER A 342 -22.61 24.70 70.61
CA SER A 342 -22.01 26.02 70.39
C SER A 342 -21.60 26.77 71.67
N GLN A 343 -22.30 26.57 72.79
CA GLN A 343 -22.27 27.48 73.96
C GLN A 343 -22.55 28.95 73.61
N ALA A 344 -23.09 29.23 72.42
CA ALA A 344 -23.36 30.58 71.94
C ALA A 344 -24.53 31.21 72.71
N ALA A 345 -24.50 32.53 72.84
CA ALA A 345 -25.62 33.30 73.40
C ALA A 345 -26.59 33.78 72.31
N ARG A 346 -26.14 33.82 71.04
CA ARG A 346 -26.86 34.42 69.92
C ARG A 346 -26.80 33.50 68.70
N LEU A 347 -27.84 33.51 67.88
CA LEU A 347 -27.91 32.77 66.63
C LEU A 347 -28.40 33.72 65.51
N GLU A 348 -27.65 33.79 64.42
CA GLU A 348 -28.01 34.58 63.24
C GLU A 348 -28.41 33.66 62.09
N VAL A 349 -29.61 33.87 61.54
CA VAL A 349 -30.14 33.07 60.45
C VAL A 349 -30.58 33.98 59.31
N GLU A 350 -29.99 33.77 58.14
CA GLU A 350 -30.31 34.52 56.92
C GLU A 350 -30.80 33.57 55.82
N MET A 351 -31.87 33.96 55.13
CA MET A 351 -32.41 33.23 53.99
C MET A 351 -32.61 34.17 52.81
N THR A 352 -31.94 33.91 51.68
CA THR A 352 -32.08 34.72 50.46
C THR A 352 -32.31 33.86 49.21
N LEU A 353 -32.96 34.42 48.19
CA LEU A 353 -33.20 33.76 46.92
C LEU A 353 -32.53 34.58 45.80
N ASN A 354 -31.37 34.11 45.34
CA ASN A 354 -30.55 34.81 44.34
C ASN A 354 -30.40 33.94 43.08
N ASP A 355 -30.75 34.47 41.90
CA ASP A 355 -30.66 33.77 40.61
C ASP A 355 -31.28 32.35 40.58
N GLY A 356 -32.36 32.15 41.34
CA GLY A 356 -33.05 30.86 41.46
C GLY A 356 -32.39 29.86 42.42
N VAL A 357 -31.39 30.30 43.19
CA VAL A 357 -30.72 29.53 44.24
C VAL A 357 -31.18 30.05 45.60
N LEU A 358 -31.72 29.15 46.42
CA LEU A 358 -32.03 29.42 47.81
C LEU A 358 -30.75 29.27 48.65
N GLU A 359 -30.32 30.35 49.28
CA GLU A 359 -29.21 30.38 50.22
C GLU A 359 -29.74 30.48 51.65
N LEU A 360 -29.29 29.57 52.52
CA LEU A 360 -29.62 29.52 53.94
C LEU A 360 -28.30 29.54 54.73
N GLN A 361 -28.11 30.57 55.54
CA GLN A 361 -26.95 30.74 56.40
C GLN A 361 -27.39 30.69 57.86
N VAL A 362 -26.65 29.94 58.68
CA VAL A 362 -26.87 29.83 60.13
C VAL A 362 -25.51 30.03 60.80
N HIS A 363 -25.42 31.01 61.69
CA HIS A 363 -24.21 31.38 62.41
C HIS A 363 -24.49 31.43 63.91
N ASP A 364 -23.76 30.64 64.70
CA ASP A 364 -23.78 30.61 66.17
C ASP A 364 -22.62 31.40 66.80
#